data_AF-A0A349MQK6-F1
#
_entry.id   AF-A0A349MQK6-F1
#
_cell.length_a   1.000
_cell.length_b   1.000
_cell.length_c   1.000
_cell.angle_alpha   90.00
_cell.angle_beta   90.00
_cell.angle_gamma   90.00
#
_symmetry.space_group_name_H-M   'P 1'
#
loop_
_entity.id
_entity.type
_entity.pdbx_description
1 polymer ?
#
loop_
_entity_poly.entity_id
_entity_poly.type
_entity_poly.pdbx_seq_one_letter_code
_entity_poly.pdbx_strand_id
1 'polypeptide(L)' 'MFNYQDGIKNTDPELWGAMSLEVQRQEDHVELIASENYTSPAVLEAQGSLLTNKYAEGYP' A
#
# COMPACT_ATOMS: atom_id res chain seq x y z
N MET A 1 -23.07 -0.94 -5.93
CA MET A 1 -22.19 0.25 -6.06
C MET A 1 -21.20 0.16 -4.92
N PHE A 2 -19.90 0.31 -5.16
CA PHE A 2 -18.89 0.22 -4.09
C PHE A 2 -18.88 1.50 -3.25
N ASN A 3 -18.74 1.37 -1.94
CA ASN A 3 -18.60 2.50 -1.03
C ASN A 3 -17.11 2.70 -0.71
N TYR A 4 -16.60 3.91 -0.94
CA TYR A 4 -15.20 4.25 -0.65
C TYR A 4 -14.86 4.24 0.84
N GLN A 5 -15.85 4.19 1.72
CA GLN A 5 -15.64 4.02 3.16
C GLN A 5 -15.36 2.56 3.56
N ASP A 6 -15.58 1.60 2.66
CA ASP A 6 -15.32 0.17 2.89
C ASP A 6 -13.86 -0.16 2.58
N GLY A 7 -12.94 0.31 3.42
CA GLY A 7 -11.51 -0.02 3.34
C GLY A 7 -11.18 -1.41 3.88
N ILE A 8 -9.95 -1.87 3.63
CA ILE A 8 -9.45 -3.20 4.05
C ILE A 8 -9.71 -3.49 5.53
N LYS A 9 -9.57 -2.49 6.42
CA LYS A 9 -9.88 -2.65 7.84
C LYS A 9 -11.26 -3.21 8.14
N ASN A 10 -12.28 -2.83 7.36
CA ASN A 10 -13.66 -3.24 7.57
C ASN A 10 -14.03 -4.47 6.75
N THR A 11 -13.44 -4.62 5.56
CA THR A 11 -13.76 -5.72 4.63
C THR A 11 -12.95 -6.98 4.88
N ASP A 12 -11.71 -6.83 5.36
CA ASP A 12 -10.79 -7.91 5.72
C ASP A 12 -9.93 -7.52 6.96
N PRO A 13 -10.50 -7.64 8.17
CA PRO A 13 -9.82 -7.28 9.41
C PRO A 13 -8.57 -8.12 9.70
N GLU A 14 -8.53 -9.36 9.21
CA GLU A 14 -7.38 -10.26 9.39
C GLU A 14 -6.19 -9.74 8.59
N LEU A 15 -6.39 -9.43 7.31
CA LEU A 15 -5.37 -8.83 6.46
C LEU A 15 -4.91 -7.47 6.99
N TRP A 16 -5.85 -6.63 7.44
CA TRP A 16 -5.51 -5.34 8.05
C TRP A 16 -4.61 -5.51 9.28
N GLY A 17 -4.88 -6.53 10.11
CA GLY A 17 -4.05 -6.88 11.26
C GLY A 17 -2.63 -7.23 10.83
N ALA A 18 -2.48 -8.08 9.81
CA ALA A 18 -1.17 -8.45 9.27
C ALA A 18 -0.39 -7.25 8.70
N MET A 19 -1.07 -6.36 7.95
CA MET A 19 -0.47 -5.12 7.43
C MET A 19 0.03 -4.22 8.56
N SER A 20 -0.76 -4.07 9.63
CA SER A 20 -0.40 -3.23 10.78
C SER A 20 0.82 -3.76 11.52
N LEU A 21 0.91 -5.09 11.68
CA LEU A 21 2.07 -5.75 12.29
C LEU A 21 3.35 -5.56 11.46
N GLU A 22 3.26 -5.57 10.13
CA GLU A 22 4.42 -5.34 9.28
C GLU A 22 4.92 -3.89 9.34
N VAL A 23 4.00 -2.91 9.41
CA VAL A 23 4.38 -1.50 9.64
C VAL A 23 5.18 -1.38 10.93
N GLN A 24 4.68 -1.96 12.02
CA GLN A 24 5.40 -1.94 13.30
C GLN A 24 6.75 -2.65 13.20
N ARG A 25 6.81 -3.84 12.57
CA ARG A 25 8.06 -4.60 12.39
C ARG A 25 9.13 -3.77 11.68
N GLN A 26 8.74 -3.03 10.65
CA GLN A 26 9.63 -2.15 9.89
C GLN A 26 10.13 -0.94 10.70
N GLU A 27 9.33 -0.42 11.62
CA GLU A 27 9.72 0.71 12.49
C GLU A 27 10.58 0.28 13.68
N ASP A 28 10.37 -0.95 14.18
CA ASP A 28 11.07 -1.48 15.36
C ASP A 28 12.50 -1.99 15.05
N HIS A 29 12.89 -2.10 13.77
CA HIS A 29 14.18 -2.66 13.36
C HIS A 29 15.03 -1.67 12.55
N VAL A 30 16.35 -1.77 12.71
CA VAL A 30 17.30 -1.11 11.80
C VAL A 30 17.46 -2.00 10.56
N GLU A 31 16.90 -1.57 9.44
CA GLU A 31 17.00 -2.31 8.17
C GLU A 31 18.33 -2.00 7.47
N LEU A 32 19.12 -3.05 7.24
CA LEU A 32 20.47 -2.98 6.66
C LEU A 32 20.57 -3.66 5.29
N ILE A 33 19.44 -4.01 4.69
CA ILE A 33 19.38 -4.61 3.36
C ILE A 33 19.70 -3.52 2.34
N ALA A 34 20.86 -3.64 1.69
CA ALA A 34 21.41 -2.59 0.83
C ALA A 34 20.51 -2.19 -0.36
N SER A 35 19.56 -3.04 -0.76
CA SER A 35 18.63 -2.80 -1.85
C SER A 35 17.25 -2.31 -1.42
N GLU A 36 16.95 -2.29 -0.12
CA GLU A 36 15.65 -1.89 0.40
C GLU A 36 15.63 -0.40 0.79
N ASN A 37 14.43 0.18 0.81
CA ASN A 37 14.21 1.57 1.18
C ASN A 37 12.77 1.81 1.62
N TYR A 38 12.53 2.88 2.37
CA TYR A 38 11.20 3.36 2.70
C TYR A 38 10.76 4.41 1.70
N THR A 39 9.62 4.18 1.05
CA THR A 39 9.09 5.16 0.11
C THR A 39 8.32 6.27 0.82
N SER A 40 8.24 7.44 0.20
CA SER A 40 7.47 8.56 0.75
C SER A 40 5.96 8.30 0.67
N PRO A 41 5.14 8.94 1.54
CA PRO A 41 3.68 8.87 1.45
C PRO A 41 3.12 9.25 0.07
N ALA A 42 3.75 10.20 -0.63
CA ALA A 42 3.33 10.63 -1.96
C ALA A 42 3.45 9.50 -3.01
N VAL A 43 4.43 8.61 -2.88
CA VAL A 43 4.57 7.44 -3.76
C VAL A 43 3.48 6.41 -3.46
N LEU A 44 3.17 6.18 -2.17
CA LEU A 44 2.08 5.29 -1.78
C LEU A 44 0.71 5.79 -2.26
N GLU A 45 0.47 7.10 -2.21
CA GLU A 45 -0.75 7.71 -2.74
C GLU A 45 -0.91 7.49 -4.25
N ALA A 46 0.17 7.71 -5.03
CA ALA A 46 0.15 7.46 -6.46
C ALA A 46 -0.10 5.96 -6.78
N GLN A 47 0.52 5.06 -6.02
CA GLN A 47 0.35 3.61 -6.18
C GLN A 47 -1.08 3.15 -5.89
N GLY A 48 -1.76 3.76 -4.90
CA GLY A 48 -3.16 3.48 -4.55
C GLY A 48 -4.20 4.21 -5.41
N SER A 49 -3.78 4.93 -6.45
CA SER A 49 -4.66 5.77 -7.25
C SER A 49 -5.45 5.02 -8.33
N LEU A 50 -6.41 5.70 -8.94
CA LEU A 50 -7.21 5.18 -10.06
C LEU A 50 -6.39 4.90 -11.33
N LEU A 51 -5.09 5.25 -11.37
CA LEU A 51 -4.22 4.96 -12.50
C LEU A 51 -4.14 3.45 -12.80
N THR A 52 -4.29 2.61 -11.76
CA THR A 52 -4.26 1.15 -11.89
C THR A 52 -5.51 0.56 -12.56
N ASN A 53 -6.63 1.30 -12.60
CA ASN A 53 -7.85 0.86 -13.28
C ASN A 53 -7.73 0.98 -14.80
N LYS A 54 -6.79 1.79 -15.28
CA LYS A 54 -6.73 2.16 -16.69
C LYS A 54 -5.91 1.15 -17.49
N TYR A 55 -6.57 0.50 -18.44
CA TYR A 55 -5.88 -0.20 -19.53
C TYR A 55 -5.34 0.83 -20.55
N ALA A 56 -4.05 0.78 -20.85
CA ALA A 56 -3.32 1.79 -21.63
C ALA A 56 -2.27 1.15 -22.57
N GLU A 57 -2.73 0.34 -23.53
CA GLU A 57 -1.86 -0.15 -24.61
C GLU A 57 -1.38 0.98 -25.53
N GLY A 58 -0.17 0.84 -26.07
CA GLY A 58 0.43 1.76 -27.02
C GLY A 58 1.46 2.71 -26.39
N TYR A 59 1.53 3.93 -26.90
CA TYR A 59 2.37 5.02 -26.41
C TYR A 59 1.48 6.17 -25.90
N PRO A 60 2.03 7.17 -25.18
CA PRO A 60 1.25 8.29 -24.65
C PRO A 60 0.35 8.99 -25.68
#